data_AF-A0A3B8IUB9-F1
#
_entry.id   AF-A0A3B8IUB9-F1
#
_cell.length_a   1.000
_cell.length_b   1.000
_cell.length_c   1.000
_cell.angle_alpha   90.00
_cell.angle_beta   90.00
_cell.angle_gamma   90.00
#
_symmetry.space_group_name_H-M   'P 1'
#
loop_
_entity.id
_entity.type
_entity.pdbx_description
1 polymer ?
#
loop_
_entity_poly.entity_id
_entity_poly.type
_entity_poly.pdbx_seq_one_letter_code
_entity_poly.pdbx_strand_id
1 'polypeptide(L)'
;MTNNQDVRHVIGISGGKDSAALAIYLHDKHPELPLEYYFCDTGKELDETYELIERLEAYLGKSVTKLETVESDKDTPFDHFLEQYGGYLPSSISRWCTKKMKLEPFEKWVGTGPVISYVGIRDDENRDGYISKKTNIQTIFPFRHNLWSEDVIRPMLAQASIPFLHEAYAQQLSGDTLQRIQAILDRPIGKFYAQAKKLSDLLNVSALAFNHVTQTWMQAQERPYPIGQLNTYSLLDNEDRLVKADIFRLLEESGVGVPEYYQERTYEVNGKVGRYARSRSGCFFCFYQQKIEWVWLYEQHPKLFKKAMQYEKDGYSWSDEETLEELIQPARIQKIKEDALVAYEKAQSKKSENSPYLLDILTEEDGCAACFI
;
A
#
# COMPACT_ATOMS: atom_id res chain seq x y z
N MET A 1 33.42 -1.85 -9.15
CA MET A 1 32.81 -2.16 -7.84
C MET A 1 32.00 -0.92 -7.47
N THR A 2 30.74 -0.86 -7.90
CA THR A 2 29.82 0.18 -7.45
C THR A 2 29.57 -0.06 -5.97
N ASN A 3 29.82 0.96 -5.17
CA ASN A 3 29.57 0.93 -3.73
C ASN A 3 28.07 0.73 -3.54
N ASN A 4 27.64 -0.15 -2.63
CA ASN A 4 26.22 -0.31 -2.27
C ASN A 4 25.56 1.00 -1.78
N GLN A 5 26.34 2.07 -1.57
CA GLN A 5 25.91 3.37 -1.06
C GLN A 5 25.16 4.25 -2.08
N ASP A 6 25.14 3.91 -3.38
CA ASP A 6 24.50 4.78 -4.39
C ASP A 6 23.00 4.50 -4.61
N VAL A 7 22.49 3.34 -4.18
CA VAL A 7 21.07 2.97 -4.31
C VAL A 7 20.33 3.32 -3.02
N ARG A 8 19.31 4.17 -3.12
CA ARG A 8 18.50 4.58 -1.97
C ARG A 8 17.39 3.56 -1.69
N HIS A 9 17.15 3.28 -0.41
CA HIS A 9 16.14 2.34 0.05
C HIS A 9 15.07 3.11 0.81
N VAL A 10 13.86 3.23 0.26
CA VAL A 10 12.85 4.16 0.77
C VAL A 10 11.54 3.47 1.12
N ILE A 11 10.91 3.92 2.21
CA ILE A 11 9.59 3.45 2.66
C ILE A 11 8.67 4.64 2.90
N GLY A 12 7.52 4.64 2.22
CA GLY A 12 6.48 5.64 2.43
C GLY A 12 5.58 5.28 3.62
N ILE A 13 5.57 6.11 4.66
CA ILE A 13 4.67 5.97 5.80
C ILE A 13 3.37 6.68 5.48
N SER A 14 2.29 5.95 5.24
CA SER A 14 1.03 6.51 4.73
C SER A 14 0.01 6.88 5.82
N GLY A 15 0.35 6.68 7.09
CA GLY A 15 -0.62 6.64 8.20
C GLY A 15 -1.41 5.33 8.30
N GLY A 16 -1.25 4.42 7.34
CA GLY A 16 -1.91 3.12 7.34
C GLY A 16 -1.15 2.05 8.11
N LYS A 17 -1.91 1.03 8.57
CA LYS A 17 -1.38 -0.18 9.23
C LYS A 17 -0.29 -0.88 8.40
N ASP A 18 -0.50 -1.02 7.09
CA ASP A 18 0.34 -1.85 6.24
C ASP A 18 1.73 -1.24 6.02
N SER A 19 1.81 0.09 5.81
CA SER A 19 3.11 0.80 5.70
C SER A 19 3.88 0.84 7.02
N ALA A 20 3.16 0.96 8.15
CA ALA A 20 3.77 0.95 9.47
C ALA A 20 4.36 -0.43 9.79
N ALA A 21 3.58 -1.49 9.55
CA ALA A 21 4.05 -2.86 9.73
C ALA A 21 5.23 -3.20 8.81
N LEU A 22 5.24 -2.67 7.58
CA LEU A 22 6.37 -2.86 6.67
C LEU A 22 7.66 -2.22 7.19
N ALA A 23 7.57 -1.00 7.74
CA ALA A 23 8.71 -0.32 8.32
C ALA A 23 9.29 -1.12 9.50
N ILE A 24 8.43 -1.61 10.40
CA ILE A 24 8.81 -2.49 11.52
C ILE A 24 9.44 -3.79 11.01
N TYR A 25 8.75 -4.47 10.07
CA TYR A 25 9.19 -5.75 9.52
C TYR A 25 10.60 -5.68 8.91
N LEU A 26 10.85 -4.68 8.05
CA LEU A 26 12.15 -4.53 7.41
C LEU A 26 13.22 -4.03 8.40
N HIS A 27 12.85 -3.21 9.39
CA HIS A 27 13.77 -2.78 10.44
C HIS A 27 14.27 -3.97 11.27
N ASP A 28 13.38 -4.87 11.66
CA ASP A 28 13.70 -6.00 12.54
C ASP A 28 14.40 -7.14 11.79
N LYS A 29 13.90 -7.51 10.60
CA LYS A 29 14.40 -8.67 9.86
C LYS A 29 15.53 -8.36 8.89
N HIS A 30 15.62 -7.11 8.44
CA HIS A 30 16.60 -6.67 7.45
C HIS A 30 17.33 -5.38 7.90
N PRO A 31 17.90 -5.36 9.13
CA PRO A 31 18.52 -4.17 9.71
C PRO A 31 19.73 -3.63 8.92
N GLU A 32 20.33 -4.45 8.06
CA GLU A 32 21.41 -4.06 7.16
C GLU A 32 20.96 -3.18 5.99
N LEU A 33 19.65 -3.12 5.69
CA LEU A 33 19.13 -2.22 4.67
C LEU A 33 19.21 -0.77 5.16
N PRO A 34 19.80 0.17 4.39
CA PRO A 34 19.89 1.57 4.77
C PRO A 34 18.56 2.31 4.53
N LEU A 35 17.50 1.88 5.22
CA LEU A 35 16.14 2.38 5.05
C LEU A 35 16.04 3.87 5.41
N GLU A 36 15.48 4.64 4.48
CA GLU A 36 15.03 6.02 4.62
C GLU A 36 13.48 6.03 4.65
N TYR A 37 12.91 6.70 5.64
CA TYR A 37 11.45 6.80 5.78
C TYR A 37 10.98 8.18 5.34
N TYR A 38 9.83 8.23 4.67
CA TYR A 38 9.23 9.50 4.26
C TYR A 38 7.71 9.51 4.46
N PHE A 39 7.15 10.71 4.61
CA PHE A 39 5.71 10.92 4.73
C PHE A 39 5.29 12.11 3.85
N CYS A 40 4.33 11.90 2.96
CA CYS A 40 3.74 12.97 2.15
C CYS A 40 2.53 13.56 2.88
N ASP A 41 2.77 14.64 3.64
CA ASP A 41 1.72 15.28 4.44
C ASP A 41 0.79 16.11 3.57
N THR A 42 -0.51 15.80 3.63
CA THR A 42 -1.54 16.55 2.93
C THR A 42 -1.99 17.82 3.67
N GLY A 43 -1.58 17.98 4.93
CA GLY A 43 -2.05 19.00 5.85
C GLY A 43 -3.49 18.80 6.33
N LYS A 44 -4.08 17.62 6.05
CA LYS A 44 -5.48 17.29 6.34
C LYS A 44 -5.62 15.84 6.82
N GLU A 45 -4.58 15.36 7.47
CA GLU A 45 -4.57 14.07 8.15
C GLU A 45 -5.28 14.19 9.49
N LEU A 46 -5.78 13.07 10.01
CA LEU A 46 -6.21 12.95 11.40
C LEU A 46 -5.00 13.03 12.34
N ASP A 47 -5.17 13.59 13.54
CA ASP A 47 -4.09 13.78 14.53
C ASP A 47 -3.40 12.45 14.87
N GLU A 48 -4.18 11.37 14.94
CA GLU A 48 -3.74 9.99 15.17
C GLU A 48 -2.74 9.48 14.12
N THR A 49 -2.72 10.09 12.93
CA THR A 49 -1.73 9.79 11.88
C THR A 49 -0.36 10.29 12.27
N TYR A 50 -0.28 11.51 12.81
CA TYR A 50 0.98 12.10 13.27
C TYR A 50 1.47 11.38 14.53
N GLU A 51 0.58 11.01 15.45
CA GLU A 51 0.92 10.20 16.61
C GLU A 51 1.52 8.84 16.22
N LEU A 52 0.96 8.17 15.20
CA LEU A 52 1.54 6.92 14.69
C LEU A 52 2.96 7.15 14.16
N ILE A 53 3.20 8.25 13.45
CA ILE A 53 4.53 8.58 12.92
C ILE A 53 5.52 8.78 14.08
N GLU A 54 5.15 9.51 15.12
CA GLU A 54 6.00 9.71 16.30
C GLU A 54 6.32 8.38 16.99
N ARG A 55 5.33 7.48 17.15
CA ARG A 55 5.56 6.14 17.71
C ARG A 55 6.48 5.30 16.82
N LEU A 56 6.35 5.40 15.51
CA LEU A 56 7.24 4.74 14.55
C LEU A 56 8.67 5.29 14.62
N GLU A 57 8.85 6.61 14.66
CA GLU A 57 10.18 7.21 14.77
C GLU A 57 10.90 6.76 16.05
N ALA A 58 10.17 6.72 17.17
CA ALA A 58 10.68 6.24 18.45
C ALA A 58 11.10 4.76 18.37
N TYR A 59 10.31 3.92 17.71
CA TYR A 59 10.61 2.49 17.53
C TYR A 59 11.82 2.26 16.60
N LEU A 60 11.83 2.92 15.45
CA LEU A 60 12.83 2.73 14.39
C LEU A 60 14.18 3.40 14.72
N GLY A 61 14.20 4.31 15.71
CA GLY A 61 15.36 5.13 16.03
C GLY A 61 15.80 6.07 14.90
N LYS A 62 14.88 6.38 13.97
CA LYS A 62 15.11 7.14 12.74
C LYS A 62 13.94 8.08 12.49
N SER A 63 14.22 9.30 12.03
CA SER A 63 13.19 10.26 11.65
C SER A 63 12.52 9.89 10.32
N VAL A 64 11.24 10.20 10.20
CA VAL A 64 10.45 10.14 8.98
C VAL A 64 10.52 11.49 8.28
N THR A 65 11.09 11.51 7.08
CA THR A 65 11.24 12.75 6.30
C THR A 65 9.88 13.22 5.80
N LYS A 66 9.40 14.35 6.31
CA LYS A 66 8.18 14.99 5.82
C LYS A 66 8.43 15.63 4.45
N LEU A 67 7.75 15.15 3.43
CA LEU A 67 7.79 15.70 2.07
C LEU A 67 6.66 16.71 1.90
N GLU A 68 7.04 17.98 1.87
CA GLU A 68 6.10 19.07 1.61
C GLU A 68 5.96 19.29 0.10
N THR A 69 4.71 19.46 -0.34
CA THR A 69 4.37 19.59 -1.75
C THR A 69 4.51 21.01 -2.27
N VAL A 70 4.32 22.00 -1.39
CA VAL A 70 4.25 23.42 -1.74
C VAL A 70 4.83 24.24 -0.59
N GLU A 71 5.85 25.05 -0.87
CA GLU A 71 6.21 26.20 -0.04
C GLU A 71 5.19 27.31 -0.35
N SER A 72 4.20 27.52 0.52
CA SER A 72 3.09 28.44 0.25
C SER A 72 2.70 29.22 1.50
N ASP A 73 2.45 30.51 1.33
CA ASP A 73 1.89 31.42 2.35
C ASP A 73 0.39 31.15 2.67
N LYS A 74 -0.26 30.20 1.96
CA LYS A 74 -1.65 29.77 2.17
C LYS A 74 -1.77 28.49 2.98
N ASP A 75 -2.91 28.36 3.66
CA ASP A 75 -3.35 27.23 4.49
C ASP A 75 -3.23 25.87 3.76
N THR A 76 -2.21 25.04 4.05
CA THR A 76 -2.05 23.62 3.64
C THR A 76 -1.85 23.23 2.15
N PRO A 77 -1.12 22.13 1.87
CA PRO A 77 -1.04 21.49 0.55
C PRO A 77 -2.36 21.24 -0.18
N PHE A 78 -3.36 20.74 0.54
CA PHE A 78 -4.64 20.37 -0.07
C PHE A 78 -5.37 21.59 -0.64
N ASP A 79 -5.45 22.68 0.13
CA ASP A 79 -6.21 23.86 -0.29
C ASP A 79 -5.53 24.56 -1.48
N HIS A 80 -4.18 24.56 -1.53
CA HIS A 80 -3.44 25.06 -2.68
C HIS A 80 -3.84 24.34 -3.98
N PHE A 81 -3.84 23.01 -3.97
CA PHE A 81 -4.20 22.26 -5.17
C PHE A 81 -5.69 22.35 -5.47
N LEU A 82 -6.57 22.33 -4.46
CA LEU A 82 -8.01 22.49 -4.68
C LEU A 82 -8.32 23.80 -5.44
N GLU A 83 -7.64 24.90 -5.09
CA GLU A 83 -7.76 26.18 -5.81
C GLU A 83 -7.25 26.08 -7.25
N GLN A 84 -6.08 25.45 -7.48
CA GLN A 84 -5.54 25.22 -8.83
C GLN A 84 -6.46 24.39 -9.72
N TYR A 85 -7.21 23.45 -9.13
CA TYR A 85 -8.22 22.64 -9.81
C TYR A 85 -9.60 23.32 -9.89
N GLY A 86 -9.71 24.59 -9.49
CA GLY A 86 -10.94 25.38 -9.61
C GLY A 86 -12.07 24.88 -8.70
N GLY A 87 -11.74 24.31 -7.53
CA GLY A 87 -12.72 23.74 -6.59
C GLY A 87 -13.10 22.29 -6.89
N TYR A 88 -12.56 21.68 -7.94
CA TYR A 88 -12.86 20.30 -8.31
C TYR A 88 -12.27 19.30 -7.29
N LEU A 89 -13.14 18.59 -6.56
CA LEU A 89 -12.75 17.61 -5.54
C LEU A 89 -12.06 16.38 -6.14
N PRO A 90 -11.09 15.77 -5.43
CA PRO A 90 -10.49 14.53 -5.90
C PRO A 90 -11.52 13.41 -5.82
N SER A 91 -11.47 12.50 -6.79
CA SER A 91 -12.41 11.38 -6.92
C SER A 91 -11.71 10.09 -7.38
N SER A 92 -12.45 9.00 -7.44
CA SER A 92 -11.94 7.70 -7.92
C SER A 92 -11.39 7.79 -9.34
N ILE A 93 -11.98 8.66 -10.17
CA ILE A 93 -11.60 8.96 -11.55
C ILE A 93 -10.44 9.96 -11.59
N SER A 94 -10.53 11.04 -10.79
CA SER A 94 -9.58 12.15 -10.81
C SER A 94 -8.83 12.23 -9.49
N ARG A 95 -7.82 11.37 -9.36
CA ARG A 95 -6.99 11.22 -8.15
C ARG A 95 -5.86 12.24 -8.07
N TRP A 96 -6.17 13.52 -8.28
CA TRP A 96 -5.14 14.57 -8.28
C TRP A 96 -4.44 14.69 -6.92
N CYS A 97 -5.14 14.38 -5.81
CA CYS A 97 -4.53 14.37 -4.47
C CYS A 97 -3.36 13.37 -4.38
N THR A 98 -3.49 12.17 -4.96
CA THR A 98 -2.36 11.24 -5.04
C THR A 98 -1.24 11.81 -5.90
N LYS A 99 -1.58 12.25 -7.11
CA LYS A 99 -0.59 12.67 -8.10
C LYS A 99 0.23 13.86 -7.58
N LYS A 100 -0.46 14.92 -7.18
CA LYS A 100 0.15 16.19 -6.76
C LYS A 100 0.72 16.15 -5.37
N MET A 101 0.06 15.43 -4.46
CA MET A 101 0.39 15.53 -3.04
C MET A 101 1.29 14.39 -2.56
N LYS A 102 1.43 13.31 -3.34
CA LYS A 102 2.21 12.13 -2.95
C LYS A 102 3.28 11.78 -3.97
N LEU A 103 2.89 11.55 -5.23
CA LEU A 103 3.78 11.08 -6.29
C LEU A 103 4.80 12.13 -6.72
N GLU A 104 4.35 13.34 -7.07
CA GLU A 104 5.25 14.41 -7.52
C GLU A 104 6.28 14.83 -6.45
N PRO A 105 5.93 15.00 -5.16
CA PRO A 105 6.90 15.28 -4.10
C PRO A 105 7.89 14.15 -3.86
N PHE A 106 7.41 12.91 -3.82
CA PHE A 106 8.27 11.73 -3.72
C PHE A 106 9.28 11.70 -4.86
N GLU A 107 8.79 11.82 -6.09
CA GLU A 107 9.60 11.83 -7.30
C GLU A 107 10.61 12.98 -7.36
N LYS A 108 10.30 14.14 -6.78
CA LYS A 108 11.20 15.27 -6.64
C LYS A 108 12.28 15.00 -5.60
N TRP A 109 11.91 14.42 -4.46
CA TRP A 109 12.81 14.11 -3.35
C TRP A 109 13.79 12.98 -3.66
N VAL A 110 13.36 11.94 -4.38
CA VAL A 110 14.25 10.85 -4.80
C VAL A 110 15.17 11.24 -5.96
N GLY A 111 14.78 12.24 -6.76
CA GLY A 111 15.55 12.74 -7.88
C GLY A 111 15.73 11.70 -9.00
N THR A 112 16.93 11.63 -9.56
CA THR A 112 17.28 10.76 -10.71
C THR A 112 18.18 9.59 -10.34
N GLY A 113 18.60 9.48 -9.08
CA GLY A 113 19.43 8.37 -8.59
C GLY A 113 18.63 7.07 -8.49
N PRO A 114 19.30 5.90 -8.48
CA PRO A 114 18.63 4.61 -8.34
C PRO A 114 17.99 4.48 -6.96
N VAL A 115 16.72 4.10 -6.92
CA VAL A 115 15.89 4.01 -5.71
C VAL A 115 15.09 2.72 -5.72
N ILE A 116 15.00 2.08 -4.55
CA ILE A 116 14.14 0.95 -4.26
C ILE A 116 13.05 1.43 -3.30
N SER A 117 11.79 1.47 -3.77
CA SER A 117 10.60 1.78 -2.96
C SER A 117 9.98 0.49 -2.46
N TYR A 118 9.81 0.37 -1.15
CA TYR A 118 9.13 -0.78 -0.54
C TYR A 118 7.68 -0.45 -0.24
N VAL A 119 6.78 -1.33 -0.68
CA VAL A 119 5.34 -1.15 -0.52
C VAL A 119 4.72 -2.34 0.19
N GLY A 120 3.98 -2.07 1.26
CA GLY A 120 3.35 -3.08 2.11
C GLY A 120 2.04 -3.59 1.51
N ILE A 121 2.11 -4.26 0.36
CA ILE A 121 0.95 -4.99 -0.18
C ILE A 121 1.01 -6.42 0.34
N ARG A 122 -0.04 -6.86 1.02
CA ARG A 122 -0.13 -8.17 1.64
C ARG A 122 -0.28 -9.29 0.60
N ASP A 123 -0.02 -10.52 1.02
CA ASP A 123 -0.17 -11.72 0.18
C ASP A 123 -1.65 -12.06 -0.08
N ASP A 124 -2.55 -11.66 0.82
CA ASP A 124 -4.00 -11.84 0.71
C ASP A 124 -4.72 -10.74 -0.09
N GLU A 125 -4.00 -9.70 -0.54
CA GLU A 125 -4.54 -8.65 -1.41
C GLU A 125 -4.40 -9.04 -2.88
N ASN A 126 -5.49 -8.96 -3.65
CA ASN A 126 -5.46 -9.20 -5.10
C ASN A 126 -5.46 -7.88 -5.90
N ARG A 127 -4.40 -7.09 -5.74
CA ARG A 127 -4.20 -5.82 -6.46
C ARG A 127 -2.75 -5.58 -6.83
N ASP A 128 -2.51 -4.64 -7.73
CA ASP A 128 -1.17 -4.12 -8.00
C ASP A 128 -0.88 -2.83 -7.20
N GLY A 129 0.40 -2.59 -6.94
CA GLY A 129 0.88 -1.32 -6.40
C GLY A 129 1.05 -0.26 -7.48
N TYR A 130 1.33 0.98 -7.06
CA TYR A 130 1.84 1.97 -7.99
C TYR A 130 3.20 1.51 -8.52
N ILE A 131 3.34 1.47 -9.85
CA ILE A 131 4.61 1.21 -10.53
C ILE A 131 5.05 2.54 -11.15
N SER A 132 6.22 3.04 -10.75
CA SER A 132 6.74 4.29 -11.29
C SER A 132 7.02 4.16 -12.79
N LYS A 133 6.75 5.23 -13.52
CA LYS A 133 7.17 5.34 -14.93
C LYS A 133 8.66 5.69 -15.05
N LYS A 134 9.30 6.07 -13.95
CA LYS A 134 10.73 6.41 -13.92
C LYS A 134 11.56 5.16 -13.75
N THR A 135 12.49 4.92 -14.67
CA THR A 135 13.35 3.72 -14.66
C THR A 135 14.35 3.67 -13.51
N ASN A 136 14.59 4.81 -12.83
CA ASN A 136 15.45 4.86 -11.66
C ASN A 136 14.75 4.44 -10.37
N ILE A 137 13.43 4.22 -10.39
CA ILE A 137 12.65 3.81 -9.20
C ILE A 137 12.13 2.39 -9.44
N GLN A 138 12.47 1.48 -8.53
CA GLN A 138 12.01 0.09 -8.54
C GLN A 138 11.13 -0.17 -7.33
N THR A 139 9.99 -0.82 -7.54
CA THR A 139 9.04 -1.16 -6.46
C THR A 139 9.21 -2.61 -6.03
N ILE A 140 9.17 -2.86 -4.72
CA ILE A 140 9.26 -4.20 -4.12
C ILE A 140 8.13 -4.42 -3.14
N PHE A 141 7.62 -5.66 -3.10
CA PHE A 141 6.52 -6.08 -2.22
C PHE A 141 6.96 -7.17 -1.21
N PRO A 142 7.60 -6.80 -0.09
CA PRO A 142 8.19 -7.77 0.85
C PRO A 142 7.25 -8.76 1.50
N PHE A 143 5.96 -8.46 1.55
CA PHE A 143 4.95 -9.32 2.17
C PHE A 143 4.38 -10.39 1.23
N ARG A 144 4.70 -10.32 -0.07
CA ARG A 144 4.14 -11.22 -1.07
C ARG A 144 5.08 -12.37 -1.37
N HIS A 145 4.49 -13.49 -1.78
CA HIS A 145 5.24 -14.60 -2.35
C HIS A 145 6.09 -14.18 -3.57
N ASN A 146 5.55 -13.27 -4.39
CA ASN A 146 6.29 -12.61 -5.46
C ASN A 146 6.68 -11.19 -5.02
N LEU A 147 7.99 -10.96 -4.85
CA LEU A 147 8.54 -9.65 -4.47
C LEU A 147 8.45 -8.62 -5.60
N TRP A 148 8.40 -9.08 -6.86
CA TRP A 148 8.70 -8.28 -8.03
C TRP A 148 7.43 -7.72 -8.67
N SER A 149 7.50 -6.46 -9.09
CA SER A 149 6.42 -5.79 -9.82
C SER A 149 6.27 -6.27 -11.26
N GLU A 150 5.11 -6.00 -11.85
CA GLU A 150 4.77 -6.46 -13.21
C GLU A 150 5.71 -5.90 -14.30
N ASP A 151 6.32 -4.74 -14.09
CA ASP A 151 7.34 -4.17 -14.99
C ASP A 151 8.69 -4.92 -14.96
N VAL A 152 8.89 -5.79 -13.97
CA VAL A 152 10.00 -6.76 -13.92
C VAL A 152 9.54 -8.12 -14.44
N ILE A 153 8.42 -8.65 -13.92
CA ILE A 153 7.93 -9.99 -14.25
C ILE A 153 7.65 -10.15 -15.74
N ARG A 154 6.98 -9.17 -16.35
CA ARG A 154 6.59 -9.24 -17.77
C ARG A 154 7.79 -9.37 -18.71
N PRO A 155 8.82 -8.51 -18.66
CA PRO A 155 10.01 -8.68 -19.50
C PRO A 155 10.87 -9.88 -19.09
N MET A 156 10.95 -10.22 -17.79
CA MET A 156 11.71 -11.37 -17.31
C MET A 156 11.14 -12.69 -17.85
N LEU A 157 9.81 -12.86 -17.88
CA LEU A 157 9.16 -14.06 -18.40
C LEU A 157 8.85 -14.01 -19.91
N ALA A 158 9.28 -12.96 -20.61
CA ALA A 158 9.11 -12.86 -22.06
C ALA A 158 9.93 -13.95 -22.79
N GLN A 159 9.45 -14.40 -23.96
CA GLN A 159 10.09 -15.47 -24.73
C GLN A 159 11.59 -15.20 -25.02
N ALA A 160 11.96 -13.93 -25.21
CA ALA A 160 13.34 -13.51 -25.46
C ALA A 160 14.29 -13.75 -24.26
N SER A 161 13.76 -13.73 -23.03
CA SER A 161 14.52 -13.93 -21.80
C SER A 161 14.68 -15.41 -21.44
N ILE A 162 13.85 -16.30 -21.99
CA ILE A 162 13.82 -17.73 -21.63
C ILE A 162 15.20 -18.41 -21.74
N PRO A 163 15.99 -18.26 -22.83
CA PRO A 163 17.31 -18.89 -22.92
C PRO A 163 18.25 -18.49 -21.78
N PHE A 164 18.27 -17.20 -21.43
CA PHE A 164 19.02 -16.69 -20.29
C PHE A 164 18.57 -17.34 -18.98
N LEU A 165 17.25 -17.47 -18.77
CA LEU A 165 16.70 -18.09 -17.56
C LEU A 165 17.14 -19.55 -17.44
N HIS A 166 17.12 -20.33 -18.53
CA HIS A 166 17.61 -21.72 -18.48
C HIS A 166 19.06 -21.80 -17.97
N GLU A 167 19.93 -20.93 -18.49
CA GLU A 167 21.34 -20.88 -18.06
C GLU A 167 21.46 -20.44 -16.60
N ALA A 168 20.76 -19.38 -16.20
CA ALA A 168 20.81 -18.84 -14.84
C ALA A 168 20.30 -19.84 -13.79
N TYR A 169 19.18 -20.53 -14.06
CA TYR A 169 18.70 -21.58 -13.16
C TYR A 169 19.63 -22.79 -13.10
N ALA A 170 20.26 -23.18 -14.21
CA ALA A 170 21.20 -24.29 -14.23
C ALA A 170 22.50 -24.02 -13.44
N GLN A 171 22.83 -22.75 -13.19
CA GLN A 171 23.94 -22.37 -12.32
C GLN A 171 23.60 -22.48 -10.83
N GLN A 172 22.32 -22.39 -10.46
CA GLN A 172 21.87 -22.36 -9.06
C GLN A 172 21.26 -23.69 -8.60
N LEU A 173 20.66 -24.45 -9.51
CA LEU A 173 19.90 -25.66 -9.22
C LEU A 173 20.48 -26.87 -9.94
N SER A 174 20.15 -28.07 -9.45
CA SER A 174 20.50 -29.34 -10.08
C SER A 174 19.41 -30.39 -9.85
N GLY A 175 19.53 -31.54 -10.52
CA GLY A 175 18.64 -32.68 -10.33
C GLY A 175 17.17 -32.42 -10.73
N ASP A 176 16.24 -33.02 -10.00
CA ASP A 176 14.80 -32.96 -10.27
C ASP A 176 14.24 -31.54 -10.24
N THR A 177 14.69 -30.70 -9.30
CA THR A 177 14.23 -29.31 -9.17
C THR A 177 14.54 -28.50 -10.43
N LEU A 178 15.75 -28.65 -10.99
CA LEU A 178 16.12 -27.98 -12.24
C LEU A 178 15.26 -28.48 -13.41
N GLN A 179 15.03 -29.79 -13.51
CA GLN A 179 14.20 -30.37 -14.58
C GLN A 179 12.76 -29.83 -14.53
N ARG A 180 12.18 -29.69 -13.33
CA ARG A 180 10.86 -29.10 -13.13
C ARG A 180 10.81 -27.63 -13.56
N ILE A 181 11.81 -26.82 -13.19
CA ILE A 181 11.92 -25.43 -13.64
C ILE A 181 12.02 -25.36 -15.17
N GLN A 182 12.91 -26.15 -15.77
CA GLN A 182 13.11 -26.17 -17.22
C GLN A 182 11.81 -26.51 -17.98
N ALA A 183 11.08 -27.53 -17.52
CA ALA A 183 9.78 -27.89 -18.10
C ALA A 183 8.74 -26.75 -18.00
N ILE A 184 8.78 -25.96 -16.92
CA ILE A 184 7.92 -24.77 -16.79
C ILE A 184 8.36 -23.67 -17.75
N LEU A 185 9.67 -23.41 -17.88
CA LEU A 185 10.23 -22.39 -18.77
C LEU A 185 9.93 -22.69 -20.24
N ASP A 186 10.03 -23.95 -20.67
CA ASP A 186 9.74 -24.41 -22.02
C ASP A 186 8.27 -24.25 -22.41
N ARG A 187 7.36 -24.19 -21.44
CA ARG A 187 5.94 -23.97 -21.71
C ARG A 187 5.68 -22.49 -22.06
N PRO A 188 5.29 -22.17 -23.30
CA PRO A 188 5.10 -20.78 -23.72
C PRO A 188 3.89 -20.15 -23.03
N ILE A 189 3.98 -18.84 -22.77
CA ILE A 189 2.84 -18.06 -22.30
C ILE A 189 1.85 -17.91 -23.45
N GLY A 190 0.57 -18.14 -23.17
CA GLY A 190 -0.49 -18.05 -24.17
C GLY A 190 -1.88 -18.23 -23.58
N LYS A 191 -2.88 -18.41 -24.43
CA LYS A 191 -4.31 -18.50 -24.04
C LYS A 191 -4.58 -19.55 -22.95
N PHE A 192 -3.84 -20.65 -22.95
CA PHE A 192 -4.04 -21.78 -22.02
C PHE A 192 -3.01 -21.82 -20.89
N TYR A 193 -2.09 -20.86 -20.84
CA TYR A 193 -1.06 -20.76 -19.82
C TYR A 193 -0.66 -19.30 -19.64
N ALA A 194 -1.40 -18.62 -18.77
CA ALA A 194 -1.18 -17.20 -18.49
C ALA A 194 0.15 -16.96 -17.76
N GLN A 195 0.70 -15.76 -17.91
CA GLN A 195 1.92 -15.32 -17.20
C GLN A 195 1.81 -15.55 -15.68
N ALA A 196 0.68 -15.17 -15.07
CA ALA A 196 0.44 -15.35 -13.64
C ALA A 196 0.54 -16.82 -13.20
N LYS A 197 0.07 -17.77 -14.03
CA LYS A 197 0.21 -19.20 -13.75
C LYS A 197 1.66 -19.66 -13.88
N LYS A 198 2.39 -19.18 -14.89
CA LYS A 198 3.81 -19.49 -15.08
C LYS A 198 4.66 -18.98 -13.92
N LEU A 199 4.43 -17.73 -13.51
CA LEU A 199 5.06 -17.14 -12.33
C LEU A 199 4.78 -17.98 -11.08
N SER A 200 3.52 -18.29 -10.82
CA SER A 200 3.13 -19.11 -9.67
C SER A 200 3.80 -20.49 -9.70
N ASP A 201 3.85 -21.14 -10.86
CA ASP A 201 4.49 -22.45 -10.99
C ASP A 201 6.00 -22.40 -10.73
N LEU A 202 6.70 -21.36 -11.18
CA LEU A 202 8.12 -21.17 -10.90
C LEU A 202 8.38 -20.94 -9.41
N LEU A 203 7.62 -20.01 -8.79
CA LEU A 203 7.74 -19.71 -7.35
C LEU A 203 7.44 -20.93 -6.47
N ASN A 204 6.43 -21.74 -6.83
CA ASN A 204 6.08 -22.96 -6.11
C ASN A 204 7.16 -24.05 -6.19
N VAL A 205 8.06 -23.99 -7.18
CA VAL A 205 9.22 -24.90 -7.22
C VAL A 205 10.34 -24.37 -6.34
N SER A 206 10.68 -23.09 -6.45
CA SER A 206 11.62 -22.42 -5.53
C SER A 206 11.52 -20.90 -5.67
N ALA A 207 10.92 -20.25 -4.66
CA ALA A 207 10.87 -18.78 -4.58
C ALA A 207 12.27 -18.17 -4.43
N LEU A 208 13.13 -18.81 -3.61
CA LEU A 208 14.52 -18.40 -3.43
C LEU A 208 15.28 -18.38 -4.76
N ALA A 209 15.29 -19.49 -5.52
CA ALA A 209 15.97 -19.53 -6.81
C ALA A 209 15.36 -18.53 -7.81
N PHE A 210 14.03 -18.35 -7.78
CA PHE A 210 13.37 -17.36 -8.60
C PHE A 210 13.86 -15.94 -8.30
N ASN A 211 14.00 -15.57 -7.03
CA ASN A 211 14.47 -14.24 -6.62
C ASN A 211 15.92 -14.00 -7.05
N HIS A 212 16.82 -14.94 -6.79
CA HIS A 212 18.23 -14.84 -7.19
C HIS A 212 18.38 -14.77 -8.71
N VAL A 213 17.70 -15.64 -9.47
CA VAL A 213 17.72 -15.59 -10.95
C VAL A 213 17.13 -14.29 -11.47
N THR A 214 16.07 -13.76 -10.85
CA THR A 214 15.50 -12.46 -11.23
C THR A 214 16.51 -11.33 -11.02
N GLN A 215 17.28 -11.34 -9.92
CA GLN A 215 18.37 -10.39 -9.73
C GLN A 215 19.45 -10.53 -10.80
N THR A 216 19.90 -11.74 -11.10
CA THR A 216 20.91 -11.99 -12.14
C THR A 216 20.41 -11.52 -13.52
N TRP A 217 19.14 -11.75 -13.83
CA TRP A 217 18.50 -11.23 -15.05
C TRP A 217 18.52 -9.70 -15.08
N MET A 218 18.20 -9.03 -13.98
CA MET A 218 18.24 -7.56 -13.87
C MET A 218 19.66 -6.98 -14.00
N GLN A 219 20.66 -7.67 -13.45
CA GLN A 219 22.09 -7.31 -13.58
C GLN A 219 22.56 -7.38 -15.03
N ALA A 220 22.03 -8.31 -15.82
CA ALA A 220 22.43 -8.54 -17.21
C ALA A 220 21.80 -7.55 -18.21
N GLN A 221 20.87 -6.69 -17.79
CA GLN A 221 20.22 -5.72 -18.68
C GLN A 221 21.17 -4.57 -19.04
N GLU A 222 21.02 -4.01 -20.25
CA GLU A 222 21.83 -2.88 -20.72
C GLU A 222 21.74 -1.66 -19.79
N ARG A 223 20.57 -1.46 -19.18
CA ARG A 223 20.34 -0.50 -18.09
C ARG A 223 19.94 -1.28 -16.85
N PRO A 224 20.87 -1.52 -15.92
CA PRO A 224 20.57 -2.28 -14.72
C PRO A 224 19.47 -1.61 -13.89
N TYR A 225 18.48 -2.40 -13.52
CA TYR A 225 17.50 -2.02 -12.50
C TYR A 225 18.22 -1.63 -11.20
N PRO A 226 17.64 -0.77 -10.34
CA PRO A 226 18.22 -0.42 -9.03
C PRO A 226 18.74 -1.63 -8.23
N ILE A 227 17.96 -2.71 -8.09
CA ILE A 227 18.40 -3.93 -7.37
C ILE A 227 19.50 -4.69 -8.13
N GLY A 228 19.50 -4.59 -9.45
CA GLY A 228 20.57 -5.13 -10.29
C GLY A 228 21.92 -4.42 -10.09
N GLN A 229 21.96 -3.27 -9.41
CA GLN A 229 23.21 -2.57 -9.09
C GLN A 229 23.80 -3.01 -7.74
N LEU A 230 23.05 -3.77 -6.95
CA LEU A 230 23.46 -4.27 -5.64
C LEU A 230 24.24 -5.58 -5.76
N ASN A 231 25.30 -5.71 -4.96
CA ASN A 231 26.05 -6.96 -4.85
C ASN A 231 25.38 -7.94 -3.88
N THR A 232 24.71 -7.41 -2.85
CA THR A 232 24.00 -8.18 -1.83
C THR A 232 22.64 -7.55 -1.60
N TYR A 233 21.62 -8.38 -1.44
CA TYR A 233 20.25 -7.95 -1.16
C TYR A 233 19.54 -9.00 -0.32
N SER A 234 19.26 -8.70 0.94
CA SER A 234 18.81 -9.69 1.92
C SER A 234 17.40 -10.24 1.67
N LEU A 235 16.56 -9.48 0.96
CA LEU A 235 15.21 -9.92 0.61
C LEU A 235 15.19 -11.01 -0.46
N LEU A 236 16.30 -11.36 -1.11
CA LEU A 236 16.31 -12.47 -2.09
C LEU A 236 15.96 -13.82 -1.44
N ASP A 237 16.36 -13.99 -0.19
CA ASP A 237 16.10 -15.20 0.60
C ASP A 237 14.79 -15.12 1.40
N ASN A 238 13.98 -14.07 1.18
CA ASN A 238 12.71 -13.89 1.87
C ASN A 238 11.61 -14.76 1.26
N GLU A 239 11.09 -15.70 2.06
CA GLU A 239 9.95 -16.56 1.71
C GLU A 239 8.67 -16.21 2.48
N ASP A 240 8.73 -15.16 3.28
CA ASP A 240 7.62 -14.70 4.11
C ASP A 240 6.43 -14.25 3.27
N ARG A 241 5.22 -14.60 3.74
CA ARG A 241 3.94 -14.29 3.08
C ARG A 241 2.98 -13.73 4.12
N LEU A 242 3.03 -12.42 4.30
CA LEU A 242 2.29 -11.75 5.37
C LEU A 242 0.88 -11.42 4.89
N VAL A 243 -0.10 -11.92 5.65
CA VAL A 243 -1.52 -11.61 5.48
C VAL A 243 -1.95 -10.58 6.52
N LYS A 244 -3.20 -10.13 6.44
CA LYS A 244 -3.70 -9.08 7.32
C LYS A 244 -3.54 -9.36 8.81
N ALA A 245 -3.77 -10.61 9.24
CA ALA A 245 -3.59 -10.99 10.64
C ALA A 245 -2.14 -10.79 11.11
N ASP A 246 -1.16 -11.03 10.24
CA ASP A 246 0.25 -10.83 10.55
C ASP A 246 0.58 -9.34 10.69
N ILE A 247 -0.04 -8.47 9.89
CA ILE A 247 0.13 -7.02 9.96
C ILE A 247 -0.31 -6.48 11.32
N PHE A 248 -1.49 -6.87 11.79
CA PHE A 248 -1.96 -6.46 13.12
C PHE A 248 -1.07 -7.01 14.23
N ARG A 249 -0.67 -8.29 14.12
CA ARG A 249 0.23 -8.91 15.10
C ARG A 249 1.57 -8.16 15.21
N LEU A 250 2.20 -7.81 14.07
CA LEU A 250 3.44 -7.01 14.06
C LEU A 250 3.29 -5.66 14.76
N LEU A 251 2.17 -4.96 14.50
CA LEU A 251 1.92 -3.66 15.11
C LEU A 251 1.65 -3.76 16.61
N GLU A 252 0.93 -4.78 17.05
CA GLU A 252 0.64 -5.03 18.46
C GLU A 252 1.90 -5.46 19.22
N GLU A 253 2.66 -6.42 18.69
CA GLU A 253 3.87 -6.96 19.33
C GLU A 253 5.02 -5.94 19.40
N SER A 254 5.12 -5.02 18.43
CA SER A 254 6.11 -3.93 18.45
C SER A 254 5.80 -2.84 19.47
N GLY A 255 4.56 -2.77 19.98
CA GLY A 255 4.09 -1.67 20.84
C GLY A 255 3.81 -0.36 20.10
N VAL A 256 4.05 -0.27 18.79
CA VAL A 256 3.68 0.89 17.95
C VAL A 256 2.16 0.98 17.81
N GLY A 257 1.49 -0.17 17.70
CA GLY A 257 0.05 -0.29 17.57
C GLY A 257 -0.50 0.31 16.27
N VAL A 258 -1.82 0.43 16.21
CA VAL A 258 -2.54 1.09 15.12
C VAL A 258 -3.02 2.49 15.54
N PRO A 259 -3.22 3.42 14.59
CA PRO A 259 -3.94 4.65 14.85
C PRO A 259 -5.32 4.40 15.48
N GLU A 260 -5.77 5.30 16.36
CA GLU A 260 -7.03 5.12 17.10
C GLU A 260 -8.25 5.00 16.17
N TYR A 261 -8.21 5.63 14.99
CA TYR A 261 -9.29 5.53 14.02
C TYR A 261 -9.52 4.13 13.44
N TYR A 262 -8.60 3.18 13.63
CA TYR A 262 -8.80 1.76 13.32
C TYR A 262 -9.50 0.98 14.45
N GLN A 263 -9.56 1.54 15.66
CA GLN A 263 -10.17 0.89 16.80
C GLN A 263 -11.70 0.94 16.69
N GLU A 264 -12.34 -0.19 17.02
CA GLU A 264 -13.78 -0.30 16.97
C GLU A 264 -14.45 0.61 17.99
N ARG A 265 -15.43 1.38 17.53
CA ARG A 265 -16.36 2.10 18.40
C ARG A 265 -17.77 1.54 18.20
N THR A 266 -18.55 1.53 19.26
CA THR A 266 -19.94 1.07 19.23
C THR A 266 -20.88 2.21 18.93
N TYR A 267 -21.94 1.92 18.18
CA TYR A 267 -23.10 2.81 18.03
C TYR A 267 -24.39 2.03 18.30
N GLU A 268 -25.45 2.73 18.68
CA GLU A 268 -26.78 2.15 18.85
C GLU A 268 -27.69 2.57 17.70
N VAL A 269 -28.49 1.63 17.20
CA VAL A 269 -29.55 1.89 16.22
C VAL A 269 -30.72 0.90 16.44
N ASN A 270 -31.93 1.41 16.61
CA ASN A 270 -33.15 0.62 16.91
C ASN A 270 -32.99 -0.38 18.07
N GLY A 271 -32.30 0.02 19.15
CA GLY A 271 -32.06 -0.84 20.31
C GLY A 271 -31.06 -1.98 20.06
N LYS A 272 -30.36 -1.99 18.93
CA LYS A 272 -29.25 -2.89 18.62
C LYS A 272 -27.92 -2.14 18.68
N VAL A 273 -26.86 -2.84 19.07
CA VAL A 273 -25.50 -2.30 19.09
C VAL A 273 -24.75 -2.74 17.85
N GLY A 274 -24.35 -1.76 17.03
CA GLY A 274 -23.44 -1.95 15.90
C GLY A 274 -22.03 -1.46 16.22
N ARG A 275 -21.10 -1.70 15.29
CA ARG A 275 -19.72 -1.24 15.37
C ARG A 275 -19.29 -0.55 14.09
N TYR A 276 -18.43 0.45 14.23
CA TYR A 276 -17.78 1.14 13.12
C TYR A 276 -16.32 1.48 13.48
N ALA A 277 -15.50 1.64 12.45
CA ALA A 277 -14.14 2.14 12.53
C ALA A 277 -13.78 2.66 11.13
N ARG A 278 -12.69 3.41 11.01
CA ARG A 278 -12.10 3.66 9.70
C ARG A 278 -11.34 2.42 9.26
N SER A 279 -11.40 2.15 7.97
CA SER A 279 -10.71 1.06 7.28
C SER A 279 -9.46 1.54 6.54
N ARG A 280 -9.34 2.85 6.28
CA ARG A 280 -8.36 3.43 5.35
C ARG A 280 -7.96 4.85 5.74
N SER A 281 -6.75 5.23 5.32
CA SER A 281 -6.15 6.58 5.22
C SER A 281 -6.29 7.51 6.43
N GLY A 282 -5.22 8.20 6.80
CA GLY A 282 -5.28 9.29 7.79
C GLY A 282 -6.18 10.46 7.38
N CYS A 283 -6.33 10.75 6.08
CA CYS A 283 -7.01 11.96 5.62
C CYS A 283 -8.50 11.99 5.98
N PHE A 284 -9.00 13.09 6.53
CA PHE A 284 -10.42 13.22 6.91
C PHE A 284 -11.37 13.50 5.74
N PHE A 285 -10.83 13.75 4.54
CA PHE A 285 -11.59 14.11 3.35
C PHE A 285 -11.64 12.98 2.29
N CYS A 286 -11.16 11.78 2.62
CA CYS A 286 -10.91 10.77 1.61
C CYS A 286 -12.23 10.33 0.93
N PHE A 287 -12.35 10.53 -0.37
CA PHE A 287 -13.53 10.15 -1.16
C PHE A 287 -13.76 8.63 -1.24
N TYR A 288 -12.80 7.81 -0.77
CA TYR A 288 -12.99 6.38 -0.56
C TYR A 288 -13.65 6.02 0.78
N GLN A 289 -13.94 7.01 1.62
CA GLN A 289 -14.65 6.77 2.88
C GLN A 289 -16.04 6.20 2.62
N GLN A 290 -16.34 5.09 3.27
CA GLN A 290 -17.67 4.51 3.28
C GLN A 290 -18.64 5.44 4.04
N LYS A 291 -19.93 5.33 3.75
CA LYS A 291 -20.97 6.14 4.43
C LYS A 291 -20.91 6.02 5.96
N ILE A 292 -20.67 4.81 6.47
CA ILE A 292 -20.53 4.58 7.91
C ILE A 292 -19.27 5.25 8.49
N GLU A 293 -18.21 5.40 7.69
CA GLU A 293 -16.98 6.11 8.09
C GLU A 293 -17.16 7.63 8.08
N TRP A 294 -18.01 8.16 7.19
CA TRP A 294 -18.46 9.56 7.25
C TRP A 294 -19.29 9.83 8.51
N VAL A 295 -20.19 8.90 8.88
CA VAL A 295 -20.93 8.99 10.15
C VAL A 295 -19.97 8.90 11.35
N TRP A 296 -18.98 8.02 11.30
CA TRP A 296 -17.92 7.96 12.31
C TRP A 296 -17.18 9.31 12.42
N LEU A 297 -16.77 9.90 11.30
CA LEU A 297 -16.07 11.19 11.29
C LEU A 297 -16.95 12.31 11.85
N TYR A 298 -18.24 12.32 11.53
CA TYR A 298 -19.22 13.26 12.07
C TYR A 298 -19.35 13.16 13.59
N GLU A 299 -19.44 11.93 14.12
CA GLU A 299 -19.66 11.69 15.54
C GLU A 299 -18.38 11.87 16.37
N GLN A 300 -17.22 11.44 15.84
CA GLN A 300 -15.96 11.44 16.58
C GLN A 300 -15.13 12.71 16.34
N HIS A 301 -15.18 13.29 15.14
CA HIS A 301 -14.42 14.50 14.78
C HIS A 301 -15.32 15.54 14.08
N PRO A 302 -16.38 16.06 14.74
CA PRO A 302 -17.39 16.93 14.12
C PRO A 302 -16.79 18.21 13.49
N LYS A 303 -15.67 18.71 14.02
CA LYS A 303 -14.97 19.86 13.45
C LYS A 303 -14.33 19.53 12.09
N LEU A 304 -13.69 18.37 11.97
CA LEU A 304 -13.06 17.92 10.73
C LEU A 304 -14.11 17.52 9.69
N PHE A 305 -15.20 16.88 10.13
CA PHE A 305 -16.36 16.64 9.28
C PHE A 305 -16.91 17.94 8.68
N LYS A 306 -17.10 18.98 9.51
CA LYS A 306 -17.55 20.30 9.04
C LYS A 306 -16.57 20.93 8.05
N LYS A 307 -15.25 20.75 8.23
CA LYS A 307 -14.25 21.18 7.25
C LYS A 307 -14.40 20.41 5.93
N ALA A 308 -14.56 19.09 5.98
CA ALA A 308 -14.82 18.27 4.78
C ALA A 308 -16.05 18.76 4.02
N MET A 309 -17.15 19.01 4.73
CA MET A 309 -18.40 19.51 4.18
C MET A 309 -18.27 20.90 3.53
N GLN A 310 -17.40 21.77 4.05
CA GLN A 310 -17.13 23.08 3.45
C GLN A 310 -16.46 23.03 2.06
N TYR A 311 -15.87 21.89 1.69
CA TYR A 311 -15.30 21.70 0.37
C TYR A 311 -16.33 21.31 -0.69
N GLU A 312 -17.51 20.84 -0.30
CA GLU A 312 -18.59 20.52 -1.23
C GLU A 312 -19.25 21.81 -1.72
N LYS A 313 -18.83 22.28 -2.89
CA LYS A 313 -19.26 23.54 -3.51
C LYS A 313 -19.43 23.36 -5.00
N ASP A 314 -20.21 24.26 -5.61
CA ASP A 314 -20.35 24.38 -7.07
C ASP A 314 -20.76 23.07 -7.78
N GLY A 315 -21.52 22.23 -7.07
CA GLY A 315 -21.98 20.93 -7.56
C GLY A 315 -21.01 19.76 -7.37
N TYR A 316 -19.87 19.98 -6.67
CA TYR A 316 -18.95 18.91 -6.29
C TYR A 316 -19.28 18.35 -4.90
N SER A 317 -19.30 17.03 -4.79
CA SER A 317 -19.51 16.28 -3.54
C SER A 317 -18.45 15.19 -3.37
N TRP A 318 -18.24 14.72 -2.14
CA TRP A 318 -17.32 13.62 -1.86
C TRP A 318 -17.84 12.25 -2.30
N SER A 319 -19.15 12.14 -2.49
CA SER A 319 -19.87 10.96 -2.93
C SER A 319 -20.77 11.32 -4.11
N ASP A 320 -20.85 10.43 -5.11
CA ASP A 320 -21.68 10.65 -6.31
C ASP A 320 -23.18 10.67 -6.01
N GLU A 321 -23.61 10.06 -4.89
CA GLU A 321 -25.03 9.86 -4.56
C GLU A 321 -25.66 10.95 -3.70
N GLU A 322 -24.87 11.58 -2.81
CA GLU A 322 -25.37 12.54 -1.81
C GLU A 322 -24.22 13.41 -1.29
N THR A 323 -24.56 14.63 -0.87
CA THR A 323 -23.66 15.53 -0.13
C THR A 323 -23.52 15.10 1.33
N LEU A 324 -22.48 15.60 2.01
CA LEU A 324 -22.31 15.42 3.45
C LEU A 324 -23.40 16.10 4.28
N GLU A 325 -24.01 17.18 3.78
CA GLU A 325 -25.17 17.82 4.42
C GLU A 325 -26.42 16.93 4.40
N GLU A 326 -26.66 16.24 3.29
CA GLU A 326 -27.73 15.25 3.16
C GLU A 326 -27.45 13.98 3.97
N LEU A 327 -26.18 13.54 4.01
CA LEU A 327 -25.74 12.35 4.72
C LEU A 327 -26.01 12.43 6.24
N ILE A 328 -25.84 13.61 6.84
CA ILE A 328 -26.01 13.81 8.30
C ILE A 328 -27.45 14.02 8.75
N GLN A 329 -28.43 13.99 7.84
CA GLN A 329 -29.82 14.07 8.25
C GLN A 329 -30.17 12.90 9.18
N PRO A 330 -30.90 13.11 10.30
CA PRO A 330 -31.11 12.06 11.30
C PRO A 330 -31.65 10.74 10.74
N ALA A 331 -32.62 10.82 9.83
CA ALA A 331 -33.18 9.65 9.16
C ALA A 331 -32.15 8.93 8.26
N ARG A 332 -31.23 9.69 7.64
CA ARG A 332 -30.18 9.14 6.79
C ARG A 332 -29.09 8.45 7.60
N ILE A 333 -28.62 9.07 8.69
CA ILE A 333 -27.67 8.46 9.65
C ILE A 333 -28.24 7.15 10.18
N GLN A 334 -29.50 7.15 10.60
CA GLN A 334 -30.18 5.95 11.08
C GLN A 334 -30.13 4.83 10.03
N LYS A 335 -30.52 5.12 8.80
CA LYS A 335 -30.46 4.15 7.69
C LYS A 335 -29.04 3.65 7.42
N ILE A 336 -28.03 4.52 7.42
CA ILE A 336 -26.62 4.12 7.22
C ILE A 336 -26.17 3.15 8.32
N LYS A 337 -26.52 3.44 9.58
CA LYS A 337 -26.23 2.57 10.72
C LYS A 337 -26.96 1.23 10.63
N GLU A 338 -28.23 1.22 10.20
CA GLU A 338 -28.98 -0.02 9.95
C GLU A 338 -28.34 -0.87 8.85
N ASP A 339 -28.01 -0.26 7.70
CA ASP A 339 -27.37 -0.94 6.58
C ASP A 339 -26.00 -1.52 6.97
N ALA A 340 -25.20 -0.76 7.73
CA ALA A 340 -23.91 -1.19 8.23
C ALA A 340 -24.03 -2.35 9.24
N LEU A 341 -25.02 -2.30 10.13
CA LEU A 341 -25.30 -3.39 11.07
C LEU A 341 -25.71 -4.68 10.34
N VAL A 342 -26.58 -4.58 9.33
CA VAL A 342 -26.98 -5.74 8.52
C VAL A 342 -25.78 -6.32 7.77
N ALA A 343 -24.91 -5.47 7.21
CA ALA A 343 -23.68 -5.92 6.56
C ALA A 343 -22.76 -6.65 7.56
N TYR A 344 -22.63 -6.12 8.77
CA TYR A 344 -21.86 -6.72 9.85
C TYR A 344 -22.38 -8.10 10.27
N GLU A 345 -23.68 -8.21 10.55
CA GLU A 345 -24.35 -9.47 10.91
C GLU A 345 -24.18 -10.53 9.81
N LYS A 346 -24.28 -10.12 8.53
CA LYS A 346 -24.05 -11.01 7.37
C LYS A 346 -22.62 -11.50 7.23
N ALA A 347 -21.64 -10.67 7.54
CA ALA A 347 -20.24 -11.07 7.45
C ALA A 347 -19.81 -11.92 8.66
N GLN A 348 -20.35 -11.64 9.85
CA GLN A 348 -20.18 -12.49 11.02
C GLN A 348 -20.73 -13.91 10.80
N SER A 349 -21.90 -14.05 10.17
CA SER A 349 -22.46 -15.38 9.86
C SER A 349 -21.66 -16.18 8.83
N LYS A 350 -20.69 -15.55 8.16
CA LYS A 350 -19.74 -16.18 7.22
C LYS A 350 -18.35 -16.44 7.83
N LYS A 351 -18.10 -16.12 9.10
CA LYS A 351 -16.74 -16.21 9.69
C LYS A 351 -16.22 -17.64 9.81
N SER A 352 -14.99 -17.84 9.34
CA SER A 352 -13.98 -18.68 10.01
C SER A 352 -13.30 -17.86 11.12
N GLU A 353 -13.01 -18.50 12.26
CA GLU A 353 -12.30 -17.94 13.41
C GLU A 353 -10.94 -17.36 12.99
N ASN A 354 -10.56 -16.12 13.40
CA ASN A 354 -9.16 -15.68 13.67
C ASN A 354 -8.86 -14.15 13.67
N SER A 355 -9.82 -13.22 13.76
CA SER A 355 -9.44 -11.83 14.12
C SER A 355 -10.55 -10.99 14.78
N PRO A 356 -10.18 -10.11 15.74
CA PRO A 356 -11.10 -9.26 16.50
C PRO A 356 -11.51 -7.96 15.78
N TYR A 357 -10.95 -7.62 14.61
CA TYR A 357 -11.20 -6.32 13.96
C TYR A 357 -12.32 -6.35 12.89
N LEU A 358 -13.22 -5.35 12.93
CA LEU A 358 -14.28 -5.11 11.93
C LEU A 358 -13.76 -4.93 10.50
N LEU A 359 -12.50 -4.51 10.34
CA LEU A 359 -11.89 -4.43 9.02
C LEU A 359 -11.95 -5.76 8.27
N ASP A 360 -12.05 -6.91 8.93
CA ASP A 360 -12.15 -8.25 8.28
C ASP A 360 -13.47 -8.49 7.58
N ILE A 361 -14.47 -7.67 7.90
CA ILE A 361 -15.84 -7.73 7.43
C ILE A 361 -16.09 -6.68 6.35
N LEU A 362 -15.45 -5.52 6.44
CA LEU A 362 -15.54 -4.47 5.44
C LEU A 362 -14.68 -4.87 4.24
N THR A 363 -15.32 -5.08 3.09
CA THR A 363 -14.59 -5.39 1.87
C THR A 363 -13.64 -4.24 1.53
N GLU A 364 -12.34 -4.51 1.52
CA GLU A 364 -11.33 -3.65 0.89
C GLU A 364 -11.42 -3.73 -0.66
N GLU A 365 -12.61 -4.00 -1.21
CA GLU A 365 -12.83 -4.43 -2.62
C GLU A 365 -12.39 -3.39 -3.66
N ASP A 366 -12.28 -2.12 -3.27
CA ASP A 366 -11.66 -1.07 -4.08
C ASP A 366 -10.51 -0.41 -3.29
N GLY A 367 -9.36 -1.06 -3.27
CA GLY A 367 -8.14 -0.53 -2.66
C GLY A 367 -7.75 0.83 -3.26
N CYS A 368 -7.36 1.79 -2.41
CA CYS A 368 -6.64 2.99 -2.85
C CYS A 368 -5.24 2.57 -3.35
N ALA A 369 -5.15 1.94 -4.52
CA ALA A 369 -3.89 1.57 -5.18
C ALA A 369 -2.95 2.78 -5.44
N ALA A 370 -3.47 3.98 -5.26
CA ALA A 370 -2.80 5.26 -5.47
C ALA A 370 -2.22 5.85 -4.16
N CYS A 371 -2.68 5.44 -2.98
CA CYS A 371 -2.19 6.02 -1.73
C CYS A 371 -0.84 5.43 -1.28
N PHE A 372 -0.44 4.29 -1.85
CA PHE A 372 0.74 3.50 -1.48
C PHE A 372 1.78 3.61 -2.60
N ILE A 373 2.63 4.64 -2.48
CA ILE A 373 3.86 4.79 -3.28
C ILE A 373 4.98 4.06 -2.55
#